data_AF-A0A2G5QYJ3-F1
#
_entry.id   AF-A0A2G5QYJ3-F1
#
_cell.length_a   1.000
_cell.length_b   1.000
_cell.length_c   1.000
_cell.angle_alpha   90.00
_cell.angle_beta   90.00
_cell.angle_gamma   90.00
#
_symmetry.space_group_name_H-M   'P 1'
#
loop_
_entity.id
_entity.type
_entity.pdbx_description
1 polymer ?
#
loop_
_entity_poly.entity_id
_entity_poly.type
_entity_poly.pdbx_seq_one_letter_code
_entity_poly.pdbx_strand_id
1 'polypeptide(L)'
;MALALAVTASLGPADFPLQQLLKDPEAARTFDYWRLREGRGAEAIPPLRTLSYATMGLKEGAPLTRCFTDAEMEVQAGLKGVESAASARQWREDRDAAAGAVRRLDQALAALMAGGSSGDASLDRAIRPFLDRSKTDKSARGRELAFRAAKDQAIRRAFGNESLLGPLSPLAMLLTNRRIAARACRIDADNVAWIKREVRSRGWFEISRYGREAEKDAWLLAQHADEDIAFQTEILARLDALRTKGETDPKNYAYLYDRVAINNGRPQRYGTQGGCRDGKRFTFPLEASANVDQLRAEVGLTTLAEYNSRFTCRD
;
A
#
# COMPACT_ATOMS: atom_id res chain seq x y z
N MET A 1 -38.03 -31.55 29.86
CA MET A 1 -36.82 -30.95 30.45
C MET A 1 -35.61 -31.58 29.78
N ALA A 2 -34.96 -30.87 28.86
CA ALA A 2 -33.66 -31.25 28.31
C ALA A 2 -33.02 -29.97 27.75
N LEU A 3 -32.40 -29.19 28.64
CA LEU A 3 -31.52 -28.09 28.26
C LEU A 3 -30.27 -28.73 27.66
N ALA A 4 -30.07 -28.55 26.35
CA ALA A 4 -28.78 -28.81 25.73
C ALA A 4 -27.81 -27.70 26.18
N LEU A 5 -26.89 -28.03 27.09
CA LEU A 5 -25.74 -27.20 27.39
C LEU A 5 -24.83 -27.17 26.16
N ALA A 6 -24.83 -26.06 25.44
CA ALA A 6 -23.76 -25.74 24.50
C ALA A 6 -22.49 -25.50 25.31
N VAL A 7 -21.56 -26.46 25.27
CA VAL A 7 -20.21 -26.30 25.80
C VAL A 7 -19.51 -25.27 24.91
N THR A 8 -19.41 -24.04 25.37
CA THR A 8 -18.49 -23.04 24.81
C THR A 8 -17.07 -23.47 25.19
N ALA A 9 -16.46 -24.32 24.36
CA ALA A 9 -15.05 -24.64 24.50
C ALA A 9 -14.23 -23.36 24.30
N SER A 10 -13.70 -22.82 25.40
CA SER A 10 -12.73 -21.72 25.37
C SER A 10 -11.48 -22.21 24.64
N LEU A 11 -11.05 -21.49 23.60
CA LEU A 11 -9.79 -21.75 22.91
C LEU A 11 -8.64 -21.80 23.93
N GLY A 12 -8.01 -22.96 24.07
CA GLY A 12 -6.70 -23.04 24.69
C GLY A 12 -5.60 -22.56 23.71
N PRO A 13 -4.41 -22.19 24.19
CA PRO A 13 -3.26 -21.85 23.35
C PRO A 13 -2.88 -22.91 22.29
N ALA A 14 -3.34 -24.16 22.47
CA ALA A 14 -3.08 -25.27 21.55
C ALA A 14 -3.83 -25.16 20.20
N ASP A 15 -4.99 -24.51 20.18
CA ASP A 15 -5.85 -24.46 18.99
C ASP A 15 -5.49 -23.31 18.03
N PHE A 16 -4.77 -22.30 18.55
CA PHE A 16 -4.23 -21.20 17.75
C PHE A 16 -2.75 -21.01 18.10
N PRO A 17 -1.82 -21.69 17.38
CA PRO A 17 -0.38 -21.63 17.65
C PRO A 17 0.23 -20.31 17.16
N LEU A 18 -0.36 -19.17 17.56
CA LEU A 18 -0.08 -17.82 17.07
C LEU A 18 1.42 -17.50 17.10
N GLN A 19 2.11 -17.79 18.20
CA GLN A 19 3.55 -17.51 18.34
C GLN A 19 4.41 -18.25 17.30
N GLN A 20 4.01 -19.46 16.90
CA GLN A 20 4.69 -20.23 15.86
C GLN A 20 4.35 -19.65 14.49
N LEU A 21 3.06 -19.39 14.23
CA LEU A 21 2.60 -18.83 12.96
C LEU A 21 3.24 -17.47 12.68
N LEU A 22 3.39 -16.61 13.69
CA LEU A 22 4.04 -15.30 13.53
C LEU A 22 5.54 -15.37 13.18
N LYS A 23 6.17 -16.54 13.26
CA LYS A 23 7.59 -16.75 12.93
C LYS A 23 7.80 -17.47 11.60
N ASP A 24 6.77 -18.09 11.05
CA ASP A 24 6.88 -18.94 9.87
C ASP A 24 5.77 -18.57 8.86
N PRO A 25 6.11 -17.86 7.77
CA PRO A 25 5.13 -17.43 6.78
C PRO A 25 4.48 -18.59 6.02
N GLU A 26 5.16 -19.73 5.86
CA GLU A 26 4.60 -20.90 5.19
C GLU A 26 3.60 -21.60 6.11
N ALA A 27 3.95 -21.79 7.38
CA ALA A 27 3.01 -22.29 8.38
C ALA A 27 1.80 -21.36 8.53
N ALA A 28 2.02 -20.04 8.62
CA ALA A 28 0.96 -19.05 8.69
C ALA A 28 0.03 -19.08 7.48
N ARG A 29 0.56 -19.31 6.27
CA ARG A 29 -0.23 -19.37 5.03
C ARG A 29 -1.07 -20.65 4.92
N THR A 30 -0.52 -21.78 5.38
CA THR A 30 -1.13 -23.10 5.23
C THR A 30 -2.02 -23.50 6.41
N PHE A 31 -1.93 -22.78 7.53
CA PHE A 31 -2.76 -23.02 8.71
C PHE A 31 -4.26 -23.02 8.41
N ASP A 32 -4.97 -23.97 9.00
CA ASP A 32 -6.42 -24.13 8.85
C ASP A 32 -7.19 -23.18 9.79
N TYR A 33 -7.20 -21.89 9.46
CA TYR A 33 -7.90 -20.87 10.26
C TYR A 33 -9.39 -21.18 10.44
N TRP A 34 -10.01 -21.97 9.57
CA TRP A 34 -11.44 -22.29 9.69
C TRP A 34 -11.75 -23.01 11.00
N ARG A 35 -10.82 -23.82 11.51
CA ARG A 35 -10.94 -24.49 12.81
C ARG A 35 -11.10 -23.51 13.98
N LEU A 36 -10.58 -22.29 13.86
CA LEU A 36 -10.76 -21.25 14.89
C LEU A 36 -12.23 -20.80 14.99
N ARG A 37 -12.98 -20.90 13.89
CA ARG A 37 -14.39 -20.53 13.78
C ARG A 37 -15.35 -21.71 13.95
N GLU A 38 -14.92 -22.90 13.56
CA GLU A 38 -15.75 -24.10 13.54
C GLU A 38 -16.39 -24.39 14.91
N GLY A 39 -17.72 -24.57 14.93
CA GLY A 39 -18.49 -24.78 16.16
C GLY A 39 -18.69 -23.55 17.06
N ARG A 40 -18.06 -22.40 16.75
CA ARG A 40 -18.06 -21.18 17.60
C ARG A 40 -18.57 -19.91 16.92
N GLY A 41 -18.85 -19.98 15.62
CA GLY A 41 -19.34 -18.82 14.86
C GLY A 41 -18.25 -17.77 14.56
N ALA A 42 -18.60 -16.80 13.71
CA ALA A 42 -17.66 -15.78 13.24
C ALA A 42 -17.23 -14.81 14.35
N GLU A 43 -18.05 -14.66 15.38
CA GLU A 43 -17.83 -13.88 16.60
C GLU A 43 -16.62 -14.33 17.42
N ALA A 44 -16.13 -15.56 17.19
CA ALA A 44 -14.92 -16.06 17.81
C ALA A 44 -13.64 -15.41 17.24
N ILE A 45 -13.69 -14.79 16.06
CA ILE A 45 -12.50 -14.31 15.34
C ILE A 45 -12.01 -12.93 15.80
N PRO A 46 -12.85 -11.91 16.04
CA PRO A 46 -12.37 -10.59 16.46
C PRO A 46 -11.46 -10.62 17.71
N PRO A 47 -11.75 -11.38 18.79
CA PRO A 47 -10.84 -11.48 19.93
C PRO A 47 -9.47 -12.06 19.57
N LEU A 48 -9.39 -13.05 18.67
CA LEU A 48 -8.14 -13.64 18.22
C LEU A 48 -7.35 -12.67 17.34
N ARG A 49 -8.05 -11.85 16.55
CA ARG A 49 -7.44 -10.76 15.79
C ARG A 49 -6.85 -9.71 16.72
N THR A 50 -7.58 -9.26 17.74
CA THR A 50 -7.05 -8.35 18.76
C THR A 50 -5.83 -8.94 19.48
N LEU A 51 -5.88 -10.22 19.88
CA LEU A 51 -4.74 -10.92 20.47
C LEU A 51 -3.52 -10.96 19.54
N SER A 52 -3.74 -11.19 18.25
CA SER A 52 -2.66 -11.20 17.25
C SER A 52 -1.97 -9.84 17.15
N TYR A 53 -2.74 -8.74 17.12
CA TYR A 53 -2.18 -7.38 17.14
C TYR A 53 -1.33 -7.13 18.38
N ALA A 54 -1.87 -7.43 19.57
CA ALA A 54 -1.14 -7.27 20.82
C ALA A 54 0.17 -8.08 20.84
N THR A 55 0.15 -9.31 20.32
CA THR A 55 1.33 -10.19 20.25
C THR A 55 2.41 -9.64 19.31
N MET A 56 2.02 -8.95 18.23
CA MET A 56 2.95 -8.27 17.30
C MET A 56 3.48 -6.94 17.84
N GLY A 57 3.03 -6.50 19.02
CA GLY A 57 3.32 -5.17 19.58
C GLY A 57 2.60 -4.04 18.83
N LEU A 58 1.46 -4.34 18.21
CA LEU A 58 0.67 -3.40 17.42
C LEU A 58 -0.72 -3.22 18.04
N LYS A 59 -1.39 -2.11 17.68
CA LYS A 59 -2.76 -1.83 18.11
C LYS A 59 -3.72 -1.97 16.93
N GLU A 60 -4.72 -2.82 17.07
CA GLU A 60 -5.77 -2.98 16.08
C GLU A 60 -6.50 -1.65 15.82
N GLY A 61 -6.70 -1.31 14.55
CA GLY A 61 -7.38 -0.06 14.15
C GLY A 61 -6.55 1.21 14.30
N ALA A 62 -5.35 1.14 14.86
CA ALA A 62 -4.39 2.24 14.84
C ALA A 62 -3.54 2.20 13.56
N PRO A 63 -2.96 3.34 13.12
CA PRO A 63 -1.92 3.35 12.11
C PRO A 63 -0.78 2.39 12.48
N LEU A 64 -0.26 1.67 11.48
CA LEU A 64 0.89 0.80 11.70
C LEU A 64 2.13 1.65 12.03
N THR A 65 2.89 1.21 13.03
CA THR A 65 4.19 1.82 13.39
C THR A 65 5.35 1.18 12.62
N ARG A 66 5.06 0.10 11.89
CA ARG A 66 5.96 -0.62 10.98
C ARG A 66 5.15 -1.51 10.06
N CYS A 67 5.74 -1.87 8.93
CA CYS A 67 5.19 -2.90 8.06
C CYS A 67 5.08 -4.27 8.76
N PHE A 68 4.07 -5.05 8.36
CA PHE A 68 3.98 -6.46 8.71
C PHE A 68 5.10 -7.28 8.07
N THR A 69 5.60 -8.27 8.81
CA THR A 69 6.35 -9.38 8.22
C THR A 69 5.43 -10.22 7.33
N ASP A 70 6.00 -11.11 6.51
CA ASP A 70 5.18 -12.04 5.72
C ASP A 70 4.29 -12.93 6.61
N ALA A 71 4.85 -13.45 7.70
CA ALA A 71 4.12 -14.29 8.64
C ALA A 71 2.98 -13.53 9.33
N GLU A 72 3.25 -12.33 9.81
CA GLU A 72 2.25 -11.45 10.42
C GLU A 72 1.10 -11.14 9.46
N MET A 73 1.43 -10.82 8.20
CA MET A 73 0.43 -10.60 7.18
C MET A 73 -0.42 -11.87 7.02
N GLU A 74 0.20 -13.03 6.79
CA GLU A 74 -0.51 -14.30 6.55
C GLU A 74 -1.48 -14.64 7.71
N VAL A 75 -1.10 -14.36 8.96
CA VAL A 75 -2.00 -14.44 10.12
C VAL A 75 -3.18 -13.47 9.99
N GLN A 76 -2.95 -12.20 9.67
CA GLN A 76 -4.02 -11.22 9.51
C GLN A 76 -4.97 -11.56 8.34
N ALA A 77 -4.45 -12.08 7.24
CA ALA A 77 -5.27 -12.52 6.12
C ALA A 77 -6.06 -13.80 6.44
N GLY A 78 -5.44 -14.74 7.16
CA GLY A 78 -6.11 -15.96 7.63
C GLY A 78 -7.31 -15.65 8.51
N LEU A 79 -7.10 -14.84 9.56
CA LEU A 79 -8.17 -14.40 10.46
C LEU A 79 -9.25 -13.61 9.72
N LYS A 80 -8.89 -12.63 8.89
CA LYS A 80 -9.90 -11.87 8.13
C LYS A 80 -10.68 -12.76 7.15
N GLY A 81 -10.00 -13.72 6.53
CA GLY A 81 -10.60 -14.68 5.61
C GLY A 81 -11.74 -15.46 6.26
N VAL A 82 -11.48 -16.02 7.45
CA VAL A 82 -12.49 -16.82 8.16
C VAL A 82 -13.56 -15.98 8.85
N GLU A 83 -13.26 -14.74 9.20
CA GLU A 83 -14.25 -13.77 9.69
C GLU A 83 -15.29 -13.44 8.60
N SER A 84 -14.84 -13.27 7.34
CA SER A 84 -15.69 -12.78 6.24
C SER A 84 -16.33 -13.86 5.37
N ALA A 85 -15.78 -15.07 5.31
CA ALA A 85 -16.34 -16.14 4.47
C ALA A 85 -17.72 -16.62 4.97
N ALA A 86 -18.62 -17.04 4.07
CA ALA A 86 -19.90 -17.62 4.45
C ALA A 86 -19.80 -19.11 4.79
N SER A 87 -18.81 -19.82 4.24
CA SER A 87 -18.60 -21.26 4.47
C SER A 87 -17.13 -21.66 4.39
N ALA A 88 -16.83 -22.86 4.91
CA ALA A 88 -15.49 -23.44 4.88
C ALA A 88 -14.99 -23.64 3.44
N ARG A 89 -15.91 -24.02 2.55
CA ARG A 89 -15.64 -24.20 1.12
C ARG A 89 -15.25 -22.88 0.48
N GLN A 90 -16.08 -21.84 0.65
CA GLN A 90 -15.80 -20.51 0.12
C GLN A 90 -14.46 -19.98 0.64
N TRP A 91 -14.19 -20.10 1.94
CA TRP A 91 -12.92 -19.65 2.52
C TRP A 91 -11.71 -20.32 1.86
N ARG A 92 -11.74 -21.64 1.65
CA ARG A 92 -10.65 -22.37 0.98
C ARG A 92 -10.50 -21.94 -0.47
N GLU A 93 -11.59 -21.88 -1.23
CA GLU A 93 -11.59 -21.43 -2.63
C GLU A 93 -11.00 -20.02 -2.76
N ASP A 94 -11.43 -19.07 -1.91
CA ASP A 94 -10.97 -17.68 -1.94
C ASP A 94 -9.51 -17.52 -1.47
N ARG A 95 -9.09 -18.30 -0.46
CA ARG A 95 -7.68 -18.36 -0.02
C ARG A 95 -6.78 -18.86 -1.14
N ASP A 96 -7.17 -19.95 -1.80
CA ASP A 96 -6.37 -20.58 -2.85
C ASP A 96 -6.33 -19.71 -4.12
N ALA A 97 -7.45 -19.06 -4.47
CA ALA A 97 -7.51 -18.07 -5.54
C ALA A 97 -6.60 -16.87 -5.27
N ALA A 98 -6.63 -16.32 -4.05
CA ALA A 98 -5.75 -15.22 -3.64
C ALA A 98 -4.26 -15.63 -3.70
N ALA A 99 -3.92 -16.83 -3.24
CA ALA A 99 -2.55 -17.35 -3.35
C ALA A 99 -2.12 -17.51 -4.83
N GLY A 100 -3.03 -17.96 -5.70
CA GLY A 100 -2.80 -18.02 -7.15
C GLY A 100 -2.57 -16.64 -7.79
N ALA A 101 -3.31 -15.62 -7.37
CA ALA A 101 -3.13 -14.25 -7.84
C ALA A 101 -1.78 -13.67 -7.41
N VAL A 102 -1.36 -13.88 -6.16
CA VAL A 102 -0.05 -13.43 -5.67
C VAL A 102 1.10 -14.13 -6.40
N ARG A 103 1.01 -15.43 -6.68
CA ARG A 103 2.03 -16.12 -7.49
C ARG A 103 2.16 -15.53 -8.90
N ARG A 104 1.06 -15.18 -9.54
CA ARG A 104 1.07 -14.54 -10.87
C ARG A 104 1.67 -13.14 -10.80
N LEU A 105 1.34 -12.37 -9.78
CA LEU A 105 1.98 -11.08 -9.51
C LEU A 105 3.50 -11.24 -9.31
N ASP A 106 3.95 -12.22 -8.54
CA ASP A 106 5.36 -12.46 -8.28
C ASP A 106 6.13 -12.78 -9.56
N GLN A 107 5.59 -13.68 -10.38
CA GLN A 107 6.15 -14.02 -11.70
C GLN A 107 6.23 -12.80 -12.61
N ALA A 108 5.15 -12.03 -12.68
CA ALA A 108 5.05 -10.83 -13.50
C ALA A 108 6.04 -9.74 -13.08
N LEU A 109 6.15 -9.45 -11.77
CA LEU A 109 7.10 -8.46 -11.26
C LEU A 109 8.54 -8.95 -11.44
N ALA A 110 8.84 -10.24 -11.22
CA ALA A 110 10.16 -10.79 -11.45
C ALA A 110 10.58 -10.67 -12.93
N ALA A 111 9.69 -11.06 -13.85
CA ALA A 111 9.93 -10.94 -15.29
C ALA A 111 10.16 -9.47 -15.70
N LEU A 112 9.33 -8.56 -15.19
CA LEU A 112 9.45 -7.13 -15.46
C LEU A 112 10.78 -6.55 -14.96
N MET A 113 11.18 -6.85 -13.72
CA MET A 113 12.46 -6.40 -13.16
C MET A 113 13.68 -6.99 -13.87
N ALA A 114 13.55 -8.19 -14.46
CA ALA A 114 14.55 -8.79 -15.33
C ALA A 114 14.60 -8.16 -16.73
N GLY A 115 13.71 -7.22 -17.05
CA GLY A 115 13.59 -6.56 -18.35
C GLY A 115 12.69 -7.28 -19.35
N GLY A 116 12.03 -8.37 -18.96
CA GLY A 116 11.03 -9.08 -19.74
C GLY A 116 9.65 -8.40 -19.72
N SER A 117 8.62 -9.14 -20.13
CA SER A 117 7.23 -8.70 -20.03
C SER A 117 6.58 -9.26 -18.77
N SER A 118 5.70 -8.47 -18.14
CA SER A 118 4.87 -8.92 -17.03
C SER A 118 3.66 -9.77 -17.47
N GLY A 119 3.38 -9.83 -18.78
CA GLY A 119 2.13 -10.36 -19.32
C GLY A 119 0.97 -9.35 -19.32
N ASP A 120 1.15 -8.17 -18.71
CA ASP A 120 0.18 -7.07 -18.71
C ASP A 120 0.75 -5.85 -19.47
N ALA A 121 0.19 -5.52 -20.63
CA ALA A 121 0.71 -4.46 -21.50
C ALA A 121 0.59 -3.05 -20.88
N SER A 122 -0.37 -2.83 -19.99
CA SER A 122 -0.56 -1.54 -19.31
C SER A 122 0.52 -1.32 -18.26
N LEU A 123 0.80 -2.36 -17.45
CA LEU A 123 1.87 -2.39 -16.47
C LEU A 123 3.23 -2.24 -17.15
N ASP A 124 3.50 -3.01 -18.21
CA ASP A 124 4.75 -2.94 -18.96
C ASP A 124 5.00 -1.52 -19.46
N ARG A 125 4.00 -0.90 -20.11
CA ARG A 125 4.10 0.47 -20.63
C ARG A 125 4.36 1.49 -19.53
N ALA A 126 3.73 1.31 -18.36
CA ALA A 126 3.90 2.22 -17.24
C ALA A 126 5.27 2.12 -16.56
N ILE A 127 5.86 0.92 -16.51
CA ILE A 127 7.08 0.67 -15.73
C ILE A 127 8.34 0.68 -16.59
N ARG A 128 8.26 0.36 -17.90
CA ARG A 128 9.41 0.32 -18.81
C ARG A 128 10.27 1.60 -18.77
N PRO A 129 9.71 2.83 -18.76
CA PRO A 129 10.53 4.04 -18.71
C PRO A 129 11.44 4.12 -17.47
N PHE A 130 10.97 3.67 -16.31
CA PHE A 130 11.78 3.62 -15.09
C PHE A 130 12.90 2.59 -15.21
N LEU A 131 12.60 1.41 -15.74
CA LEU A 131 13.59 0.35 -15.93
C LEU A 131 14.66 0.72 -16.96
N ASP A 132 14.27 1.40 -18.04
CA ASP A 132 15.23 1.89 -19.04
C ASP A 132 16.17 2.92 -18.41
N ARG A 133 15.66 3.86 -17.61
CA ARG A 133 16.50 4.80 -16.85
C ARG A 133 17.38 4.09 -15.82
N SER A 134 16.88 3.03 -15.17
CA SER A 134 17.68 2.26 -14.22
C SER A 134 18.92 1.61 -14.85
N LYS A 135 18.91 1.42 -16.18
CA LYS A 135 20.04 0.87 -16.94
C LYS A 135 20.91 1.96 -17.57
N THR A 136 20.28 3.04 -18.02
CA THR A 136 20.91 4.06 -18.88
C THR A 136 21.37 5.33 -18.15
N ASP A 137 20.91 5.58 -16.92
CA ASP A 137 21.37 6.74 -16.14
C ASP A 137 22.89 6.68 -15.92
N LYS A 138 23.55 7.83 -16.07
CA LYS A 138 25.01 7.95 -16.02
C LYS A 138 25.58 7.68 -14.62
N SER A 139 24.78 7.90 -13.59
CA SER A 139 25.21 7.78 -12.19
C SER A 139 24.64 6.53 -11.54
N ALA A 140 25.41 5.90 -10.64
CA ALA A 140 24.89 4.80 -9.82
C ALA A 140 23.67 5.24 -8.98
N ARG A 141 23.66 6.50 -8.54
CA ARG A 141 22.59 7.12 -7.77
C ARG A 141 21.27 7.19 -8.56
N GLY A 142 21.32 7.68 -9.79
CA GLY A 142 20.14 7.80 -10.66
C GLY A 142 19.63 6.44 -11.13
N ARG A 143 20.54 5.49 -11.42
CA ARG A 143 20.16 4.11 -11.74
C ARG A 143 19.37 3.45 -10.60
N GLU A 144 19.89 3.55 -9.37
CA GLU A 144 19.23 3.00 -8.18
C GLU A 144 17.90 3.71 -7.89
N LEU A 145 17.85 5.04 -8.04
CA LEU A 145 16.61 5.80 -7.87
C LEU A 145 15.51 5.30 -8.83
N ALA A 146 15.82 5.20 -10.11
CA ALA A 146 14.86 4.77 -11.12
C ALA A 146 14.40 3.32 -10.89
N PHE A 147 15.30 2.43 -10.45
CA PHE A 147 14.93 1.05 -10.10
C PHE A 147 14.00 0.99 -8.87
N ARG A 148 14.24 1.84 -7.86
CA ARG A 148 13.36 1.95 -6.69
C ARG A 148 11.98 2.48 -7.04
N ALA A 149 11.93 3.52 -7.86
CA ALA A 149 10.69 4.06 -8.39
C ALA A 149 9.94 3.02 -9.26
N ALA A 150 10.65 2.22 -10.06
CA ALA A 150 10.03 1.10 -10.80
C ALA A 150 9.33 0.10 -9.87
N LYS A 151 10.01 -0.36 -8.81
CA LYS A 151 9.44 -1.30 -7.83
C LYS A 151 8.22 -0.72 -7.12
N ASP A 152 8.33 0.53 -6.66
CA ASP A 152 7.25 1.28 -6.00
C ASP A 152 6.02 1.44 -6.91
N GLN A 153 6.22 1.89 -8.14
CA GLN A 153 5.14 2.12 -9.07
C GLN A 153 4.50 0.83 -9.58
N ALA A 154 5.27 -0.25 -9.68
CA ALA A 154 4.77 -1.55 -10.14
C ALA A 154 3.87 -2.22 -9.11
N ILE A 155 4.26 -2.25 -7.82
CA ILE A 155 3.43 -2.86 -6.78
C ILE A 155 2.11 -2.10 -6.58
N ARG A 156 2.12 -0.78 -6.70
CA ARG A 156 0.92 0.07 -6.60
C ARG A 156 -0.06 -0.15 -7.74
N ARG A 157 0.43 -0.50 -8.93
CA ARG A 157 -0.40 -0.84 -10.10
C ARG A 157 -0.96 -2.25 -10.07
N ALA A 158 -0.56 -3.08 -9.09
CA ALA A 158 -1.13 -4.40 -8.90
C ALA A 158 -2.48 -4.35 -8.18
N PHE A 159 -2.76 -3.31 -7.38
CA PHE A 159 -4.02 -3.20 -6.64
C PHE A 159 -5.23 -3.24 -7.57
N GLY A 160 -6.07 -4.26 -7.41
CA GLY A 160 -7.29 -4.43 -8.21
C GLY A 160 -7.05 -4.68 -9.70
N ASN A 161 -5.81 -4.93 -10.15
CA ASN A 161 -5.51 -5.17 -11.56
C ASN A 161 -5.94 -6.59 -11.95
N GLU A 162 -7.15 -6.71 -12.47
CA GLU A 162 -7.76 -7.99 -12.86
C GLU A 162 -7.04 -8.66 -14.04
N SER A 163 -6.47 -7.90 -14.96
CA SER A 163 -5.68 -8.45 -16.08
C SER A 163 -4.45 -9.21 -15.57
N LEU A 164 -3.79 -8.67 -14.54
CA LEU A 164 -2.64 -9.28 -13.89
C LEU A 164 -3.05 -10.38 -12.87
N LEU A 165 -4.02 -10.06 -12.02
CA LEU A 165 -4.43 -10.87 -10.87
C LEU A 165 -5.54 -11.86 -11.19
N GLY A 166 -6.06 -11.87 -12.41
CA GLY A 166 -7.18 -12.71 -12.84
C GLY A 166 -8.49 -12.32 -12.17
N PRO A 167 -9.61 -12.95 -12.57
CA PRO A 167 -10.89 -12.74 -11.91
C PRO A 167 -10.82 -13.28 -10.48
N LEU A 168 -11.24 -12.47 -9.51
CA LEU A 168 -11.25 -12.81 -8.10
C LEU A 168 -12.62 -12.46 -7.50
N SER A 169 -13.10 -13.30 -6.58
CA SER A 169 -14.23 -12.93 -5.72
C SER A 169 -13.87 -11.71 -4.84
N PRO A 170 -14.84 -11.03 -4.23
CA PRO A 170 -14.56 -9.94 -3.29
C PRO A 170 -13.63 -10.35 -2.15
N LEU A 171 -13.81 -11.55 -1.58
CA LEU A 171 -12.96 -12.04 -0.50
C LEU A 171 -11.55 -12.37 -1.01
N ALA A 172 -11.43 -13.07 -2.15
CA ALA A 172 -10.13 -13.37 -2.73
C ALA A 172 -9.36 -12.08 -3.10
N MET A 173 -10.04 -11.06 -3.62
CA MET A 173 -9.47 -9.74 -3.90
C MET A 173 -9.01 -9.03 -2.62
N LEU A 174 -9.82 -9.03 -1.56
CA LEU A 174 -9.43 -8.49 -0.25
C LEU A 174 -8.16 -9.15 0.29
N LEU A 175 -8.10 -10.49 0.25
CA LEU A 175 -6.95 -11.27 0.71
C LEU A 175 -5.70 -11.01 -0.15
N THR A 176 -5.88 -10.79 -1.46
CA THR A 176 -4.79 -10.45 -2.39
C THR A 176 -4.27 -9.05 -2.12
N ASN A 177 -5.14 -8.05 -2.03
CA ASN A 177 -4.78 -6.66 -1.78
C ASN A 177 -4.07 -6.47 -0.43
N ARG A 178 -4.42 -7.25 0.59
CA ARG A 178 -3.67 -7.25 1.87
C ARG A 178 -2.20 -7.66 1.72
N ARG A 179 -1.93 -8.68 0.88
CA ARG A 179 -0.55 -9.13 0.57
C ARG A 179 0.20 -8.08 -0.25
N ILE A 180 -0.48 -7.48 -1.23
CA ILE A 180 0.08 -6.37 -2.03
C ILE A 180 0.43 -5.18 -1.13
N ALA A 181 -0.46 -4.80 -0.21
CA ALA A 181 -0.23 -3.69 0.73
C ALA A 181 0.95 -3.94 1.67
N ALA A 182 1.09 -5.15 2.24
CA ALA A 182 2.24 -5.48 3.07
C ALA A 182 3.56 -5.41 2.29
N ARG A 183 3.56 -5.85 1.01
CA ARG A 183 4.73 -5.73 0.14
C ARG A 183 5.03 -4.28 -0.24
N ALA A 184 4.01 -3.49 -0.56
CA ALA A 184 4.15 -2.07 -0.86
C ALA A 184 4.76 -1.32 0.33
N CYS A 185 4.25 -1.55 1.54
CA CYS A 185 4.80 -0.97 2.77
C CYS A 185 6.31 -1.27 2.91
N ARG A 186 6.75 -2.52 2.71
CA ARG A 186 8.17 -2.86 2.83
C ARG A 186 9.03 -2.21 1.74
N ILE A 187 8.50 -2.07 0.53
CA ILE A 187 9.15 -1.32 -0.55
C ILE A 187 9.28 0.16 -0.14
N ASP A 188 8.24 0.75 0.43
CA ASP A 188 8.24 2.12 0.95
C ASP A 188 9.30 2.27 2.05
N ALA A 189 9.33 1.38 3.04
CA ALA A 189 10.30 1.43 4.15
C ALA A 189 11.76 1.35 3.66
N ASP A 190 12.07 0.44 2.72
CA ASP A 190 13.40 0.35 2.10
C ASP A 190 13.74 1.62 1.30
N ASN A 191 12.77 2.13 0.53
CA ASN A 191 12.92 3.36 -0.24
C ASN A 191 13.15 4.58 0.65
N VAL A 192 12.40 4.74 1.74
CA VAL A 192 12.56 5.80 2.75
C VAL A 192 13.94 5.74 3.38
N ALA A 193 14.38 4.54 3.81
CA ALA A 193 15.70 4.37 4.38
C ALA A 193 16.80 4.80 3.40
N TRP A 194 16.67 4.43 2.13
CA TRP A 194 17.62 4.79 1.09
C TRP A 194 17.61 6.29 0.77
N ILE A 195 16.45 6.88 0.46
CA ILE A 195 16.35 8.28 0.04
C ILE A 195 16.79 9.24 1.15
N LYS A 196 16.53 8.91 2.42
CA LYS A 196 17.04 9.69 3.56
C LYS A 196 18.56 9.75 3.59
N ARG A 197 19.26 8.63 3.34
CA ARG A 197 20.73 8.61 3.26
C ARG A 197 21.25 9.42 2.08
N GLU A 198 20.60 9.31 0.93
CA GLU A 198 20.98 10.04 -0.28
C GLU A 198 20.81 11.55 -0.12
N VAL A 199 19.67 12.00 0.42
CA VAL A 199 19.39 13.41 0.64
C VAL A 199 20.36 14.00 1.67
N ARG A 200 20.65 13.29 2.76
CA ARG A 200 21.60 13.75 3.79
C ARG A 200 23.03 13.87 3.27
N SER A 201 23.47 12.93 2.43
CA SER A 201 24.86 12.88 1.96
C SER A 201 25.14 13.73 0.72
N ARG A 202 24.15 13.90 -0.17
CA ARG A 202 24.36 14.48 -1.51
C ARG A 202 23.35 15.57 -1.88
N GLY A 203 22.38 15.87 -1.01
CA GLY A 203 21.30 16.80 -1.28
C GLY A 203 20.17 16.20 -2.11
N TRP A 204 19.17 17.03 -2.44
CA TRP A 204 18.00 16.62 -3.22
C TRP A 204 18.33 16.39 -4.70
N PHE A 205 17.41 15.73 -5.41
CA PHE A 205 17.51 15.46 -6.84
C PHE A 205 17.00 16.65 -7.65
N GLU A 206 17.68 17.79 -7.57
CA GLU A 206 17.32 19.01 -8.31
C GLU A 206 17.27 18.77 -9.83
N ILE A 207 16.30 19.38 -10.51
CA ILE A 207 16.03 19.21 -11.94
C ILE A 207 17.24 19.65 -12.78
N SER A 208 17.88 20.77 -12.45
CA SER A 208 19.04 21.27 -13.19
C SER A 208 20.22 20.30 -13.20
N ARG A 209 20.34 19.47 -12.17
CA ARG A 209 21.44 18.51 -12.03
C ARG A 209 21.08 17.09 -12.47
N TYR A 210 19.88 16.63 -12.13
CA TYR A 210 19.46 15.23 -12.30
C TYR A 210 18.36 15.04 -13.34
N GLY A 211 17.73 16.13 -13.79
CA GLY A 211 16.61 16.10 -14.73
C GLY A 211 15.25 15.88 -14.04
N ARG A 212 14.17 16.20 -14.77
CA ARG A 212 12.78 16.15 -14.27
C ARG A 212 12.36 14.75 -13.83
N GLU A 213 12.78 13.72 -14.54
CA GLU A 213 12.41 12.35 -14.23
C GLU A 213 13.03 11.88 -12.90
N ALA A 214 14.30 12.20 -12.65
CA ALA A 214 14.94 11.86 -11.38
C ALA A 214 14.35 12.66 -10.21
N GLU A 215 14.03 13.94 -10.39
CA GLU A 215 13.35 14.72 -9.36
C GLU A 215 11.99 14.11 -9.00
N LYS A 216 11.21 13.73 -10.02
CA LYS A 216 9.92 13.07 -9.85
C LYS A 216 10.06 11.70 -9.18
N ASP A 217 11.04 10.89 -9.56
CA ASP A 217 11.30 9.59 -8.96
C ASP A 217 11.64 9.75 -7.47
N ALA A 218 12.47 10.74 -7.12
CA ALA A 218 12.80 11.04 -5.72
C ALA A 218 11.58 11.55 -4.94
N TRP A 219 10.76 12.40 -5.57
CA TRP A 219 9.50 12.83 -5.00
C TRP A 219 8.55 11.66 -4.75
N LEU A 220 8.41 10.69 -5.66
CA LEU A 220 7.57 9.50 -5.45
C LEU A 220 7.99 8.73 -4.18
N LEU A 221 9.30 8.55 -3.96
CA LEU A 221 9.79 7.87 -2.76
C LEU A 221 9.48 8.66 -1.47
N ALA A 222 9.59 9.99 -1.50
CA ALA A 222 9.24 10.84 -0.36
C ALA A 222 7.71 10.91 -0.13
N GLN A 223 6.93 10.99 -1.21
CA GLN A 223 5.48 11.03 -1.20
C GLN A 223 4.86 9.81 -0.53
N HIS A 224 5.51 8.65 -0.64
CA HIS A 224 5.05 7.39 -0.06
C HIS A 224 5.66 7.08 1.33
N ALA A 225 6.38 8.02 1.93
CA ALA A 225 6.95 7.88 3.26
C ALA A 225 5.90 8.10 4.38
N ASP A 226 4.72 7.48 4.29
CA ASP A 226 3.57 7.79 5.16
C ASP A 226 3.80 7.45 6.64
N GLU A 227 4.64 6.46 6.91
CA GLU A 227 5.04 6.10 8.28
C GLU A 227 6.11 7.07 8.85
N ASP A 228 6.65 7.99 8.04
CA ASP A 228 7.69 8.96 8.42
C ASP A 228 7.27 10.40 8.06
N ILE A 229 6.23 10.89 8.75
CA ILE A 229 5.67 12.24 8.58
C ILE A 229 6.74 13.33 8.76
N ALA A 230 7.71 13.12 9.67
CA ALA A 230 8.81 14.06 9.89
C ALA A 230 9.67 14.21 8.62
N PHE A 231 10.00 13.10 7.97
CA PHE A 231 10.70 13.13 6.69
C PHE A 231 9.85 13.76 5.57
N GLN A 232 8.56 13.42 5.47
CA GLN A 232 7.67 14.07 4.49
C GLN A 232 7.61 15.59 4.70
N THR A 233 7.59 16.06 5.95
CA THR A 233 7.57 17.48 6.31
C THR A 233 8.89 18.16 5.94
N GLU A 234 10.04 17.50 6.16
CA GLU A 234 11.36 18.01 5.73
C GLU A 234 11.39 18.20 4.20
N ILE A 235 10.95 17.19 3.45
CA ILE A 235 10.93 17.25 1.99
C ILE A 235 9.93 18.31 1.51
N LEU A 236 8.77 18.43 2.14
CA LEU A 236 7.78 19.46 1.80
C LEU A 236 8.38 20.88 1.89
N ALA A 237 9.07 21.20 2.99
CA ALA A 237 9.73 22.49 3.15
C ALA A 237 10.81 22.72 2.08
N ARG A 238 11.51 21.65 1.68
CA ARG A 238 12.50 21.70 0.61
C ARG A 238 11.85 21.96 -0.76
N LEU A 239 10.77 21.25 -1.09
CA LEU A 239 10.04 21.45 -2.35
C LEU A 239 9.43 22.86 -2.44
N ASP A 240 9.03 23.46 -1.33
CA ASP A 240 8.55 24.84 -1.30
C ASP A 240 9.63 25.84 -1.74
N ALA A 241 10.88 25.64 -1.31
CA ALA A 241 12.00 26.47 -1.74
C ALA A 241 12.47 26.15 -3.17
N LEU A 242 12.28 24.91 -3.64
CA LEU A 242 12.69 24.48 -4.98
C LEU A 242 11.68 24.90 -6.06
N ARG A 243 10.37 24.93 -5.76
CA ARG A 243 9.35 25.29 -6.75
C ARG A 243 9.51 26.73 -7.24
N THR A 244 9.93 27.65 -6.36
CA THR A 244 10.20 29.05 -6.73
C THR A 244 11.44 29.19 -7.62
N LYS A 245 12.32 28.18 -7.63
CA LYS A 245 13.51 28.10 -8.47
C LYS A 245 13.29 27.27 -9.74
N GLY A 246 12.10 26.71 -9.94
CA GLY A 246 11.81 25.79 -11.05
C GLY A 246 12.49 24.43 -10.92
N GLU A 247 12.92 24.05 -9.71
CA GLU A 247 13.67 22.82 -9.39
C GLU A 247 12.78 21.68 -8.88
N THR A 248 11.46 21.86 -8.90
CA THR A 248 10.44 20.81 -8.73
C THR A 248 9.17 21.23 -9.46
N ASP A 249 8.34 20.26 -9.88
CA ASP A 249 6.99 20.56 -10.37
C ASP A 249 6.12 21.07 -9.20
N PRO A 250 5.48 22.25 -9.29
CA PRO A 250 4.57 22.73 -8.24
C PRO A 250 3.48 21.73 -7.82
N LYS A 251 3.10 20.81 -8.70
CA LYS A 251 2.19 19.70 -8.38
C LYS A 251 2.77 18.79 -7.31
N ASN A 252 4.06 18.46 -7.39
CA ASN A 252 4.74 17.60 -6.40
C ASN A 252 4.62 18.19 -4.99
N TYR A 253 4.78 19.51 -4.86
CA TYR A 253 4.53 20.23 -3.61
C TYR A 253 3.08 20.09 -3.16
N ALA A 254 2.10 20.33 -4.04
CA ALA A 254 0.68 20.29 -3.70
C ALA A 254 0.22 18.90 -3.21
N TYR A 255 0.64 17.84 -3.89
CA TYR A 255 0.35 16.46 -3.48
C TYR A 255 1.00 16.11 -2.14
N LEU A 256 2.25 16.50 -1.92
CA LEU A 256 2.96 16.22 -0.68
C LEU A 256 2.38 17.03 0.48
N TYR A 257 2.00 18.29 0.25
CA TYR A 257 1.34 19.15 1.23
C TYR A 257 0.09 18.48 1.78
N ASP A 258 -0.80 18.06 0.88
CA ASP A 258 -2.05 17.43 1.27
C ASP A 258 -1.82 16.09 1.97
N ARG A 259 -0.84 15.30 1.54
CA ARG A 259 -0.48 14.03 2.20
C ARG A 259 -0.01 14.27 3.64
N VAL A 260 0.90 15.23 3.84
CA VAL A 260 1.39 15.62 5.16
C VAL A 260 0.24 16.14 6.03
N ALA A 261 -0.65 16.96 5.49
CA ALA A 261 -1.79 17.48 6.22
C ALA A 261 -2.72 16.36 6.73
N ILE A 262 -3.13 15.45 5.84
CA ILE A 262 -4.01 14.33 6.19
C ILE A 262 -3.35 13.37 7.17
N ASN A 263 -2.06 13.04 6.98
CA ASN A 263 -1.33 12.18 7.91
C ASN A 263 -1.18 12.82 9.30
N ASN A 264 -1.24 14.16 9.40
CA ASN A 264 -1.29 14.90 10.66
C ASN A 264 -2.72 15.18 11.18
N GLY A 265 -3.75 14.57 10.59
CA GLY A 265 -5.14 14.79 10.99
C GLY A 265 -5.67 16.20 10.71
N ARG A 266 -5.03 16.94 9.79
CA ARG A 266 -5.42 18.28 9.39
C ARG A 266 -6.16 18.26 8.04
N PRO A 267 -7.07 19.22 7.79
CA PRO A 267 -7.62 19.44 6.46
C PRO A 267 -6.52 19.71 5.44
N GLN A 268 -6.72 19.26 4.20
CA GLN A 268 -5.79 19.44 3.09
C GLN A 268 -6.11 20.71 2.29
N ARG A 269 -5.17 21.19 1.47
CA ARG A 269 -5.33 22.46 0.74
C ARG A 269 -5.82 22.27 -0.69
N TYR A 270 -5.25 21.31 -1.42
CA TYR A 270 -5.46 21.17 -2.86
C TYR A 270 -6.45 20.05 -3.21
N GLY A 271 -6.88 19.22 -2.24
CA GLY A 271 -7.87 18.17 -2.48
C GLY A 271 -7.32 16.96 -3.22
N THR A 272 -6.02 16.69 -3.13
CA THR A 272 -5.37 15.55 -3.82
C THR A 272 -5.57 14.21 -3.10
N GLN A 273 -5.83 14.22 -1.79
CA GLN A 273 -6.09 13.06 -0.95
C GLN A 273 -7.59 12.79 -0.76
N GLY A 274 -7.96 11.53 -0.56
CA GLY A 274 -9.35 11.13 -0.50
C GLY A 274 -9.52 9.61 -0.45
N GLY A 275 -10.75 9.15 -0.26
CA GLY A 275 -11.09 7.74 -0.19
C GLY A 275 -11.97 7.27 -1.36
N CYS A 276 -12.40 6.02 -1.28
CA CYS A 276 -13.45 5.45 -2.11
C CYS A 276 -14.74 5.33 -1.30
N ARG A 277 -15.87 5.64 -1.94
CA ARG A 277 -17.21 5.35 -1.42
C ARG A 277 -18.14 5.10 -2.61
N ASP A 278 -18.84 3.97 -2.61
CA ASP A 278 -19.79 3.57 -3.66
C ASP A 278 -19.14 3.58 -5.04
N GLY A 279 -17.88 3.14 -5.11
CA GLY A 279 -17.06 3.13 -6.32
C GLY A 279 -16.65 4.50 -6.87
N LYS A 280 -16.95 5.57 -6.13
CA LYS A 280 -16.58 6.96 -6.47
C LYS A 280 -15.54 7.49 -5.50
N ARG A 281 -14.59 8.25 -6.05
CA ARG A 281 -13.63 8.99 -5.25
C ARG A 281 -14.32 10.14 -4.51
N PHE A 282 -14.09 10.25 -3.19
CA PHE A 282 -14.43 11.43 -2.41
C PHE A 282 -13.16 12.10 -1.87
N THR A 283 -13.20 13.41 -1.67
CA THR A 283 -12.07 14.21 -1.16
C THR A 283 -12.14 14.30 0.37
N PHE A 284 -11.00 14.11 1.05
CA PHE A 284 -10.91 14.37 2.51
C PHE A 284 -11.08 15.87 2.82
N PRO A 285 -11.34 16.28 4.08
CA PRO A 285 -11.66 17.67 4.44
C PRO A 285 -10.66 18.71 3.89
N LEU A 286 -11.18 19.87 3.46
CA LEU A 286 -10.41 20.97 2.85
C LEU A 286 -10.23 22.15 3.83
N GLU A 287 -9.06 22.81 3.78
CA GLU A 287 -8.79 24.07 4.50
C GLU A 287 -9.73 25.20 4.05
N ALA A 288 -9.91 25.35 2.73
CA ALA A 288 -10.71 26.41 2.12
C ALA A 288 -11.47 25.88 0.89
N SER A 289 -12.61 25.21 1.11
CA SER A 289 -13.38 24.56 0.05
C SER A 289 -13.82 25.51 -1.07
N ALA A 290 -14.16 26.75 -0.75
CA ALA A 290 -14.60 27.76 -1.72
C ALA A 290 -13.53 28.16 -2.74
N ASN A 291 -12.24 28.06 -2.37
CA ASN A 291 -11.12 28.55 -3.18
C ASN A 291 -10.25 27.40 -3.73
N VAL A 292 -10.68 26.14 -3.57
CA VAL A 292 -9.85 24.98 -3.90
C VAL A 292 -9.42 24.97 -5.37
N ASP A 293 -10.30 25.33 -6.30
CA ASP A 293 -9.96 25.34 -7.73
C ASP A 293 -9.00 26.49 -8.09
N GLN A 294 -9.09 27.64 -7.42
CA GLN A 294 -8.10 28.71 -7.57
C GLN A 294 -6.72 28.23 -7.09
N LEU A 295 -6.64 27.65 -5.89
CA LEU A 295 -5.39 27.13 -5.33
C LEU A 295 -4.80 26.01 -6.21
N ARG A 296 -5.65 25.15 -6.78
CA ARG A 296 -5.24 24.10 -7.72
C ARG A 296 -4.68 24.69 -9.01
N ALA A 297 -5.30 25.73 -9.56
CA ALA A 297 -4.81 26.39 -10.76
C ALA A 297 -3.42 27.04 -10.56
N GLU A 298 -3.16 27.62 -9.39
CA GLU A 298 -1.85 28.24 -9.04
C GLU A 298 -0.67 27.25 -9.12
N VAL A 299 -0.94 25.95 -8.92
CA VAL A 299 0.06 24.86 -9.02
C VAL A 299 -0.12 24.01 -10.28
N GLY A 300 -0.98 24.42 -11.21
CA GLY A 300 -1.22 23.76 -12.49
C GLY A 300 -2.04 22.45 -12.41
N LEU A 301 -2.76 22.22 -11.31
CA LEU A 301 -3.72 21.13 -11.19
C LEU A 301 -5.04 21.49 -11.90
N THR A 302 -5.74 20.48 -12.42
CA THR A 302 -7.11 20.64 -12.96
C THR A 302 -8.10 20.92 -11.85
N THR A 303 -9.36 21.26 -12.16
CA THR A 303 -10.40 21.44 -11.12
C THR A 303 -10.57 20.16 -10.27
N LEU A 304 -11.04 20.31 -9.04
CA LEU A 304 -11.27 19.19 -8.13
C LEU A 304 -12.30 18.21 -8.70
N ALA A 305 -13.35 18.74 -9.35
CA ALA A 305 -14.36 17.93 -10.02
C ALA A 305 -13.77 17.09 -11.16
N GLU A 306 -12.98 17.70 -12.04
CA GLU A 306 -12.31 16.98 -13.14
C GLU A 306 -11.29 15.96 -12.61
N TYR A 307 -10.59 16.29 -11.53
CA TYR A 307 -9.67 15.35 -10.91
C TYR A 307 -10.40 14.13 -10.33
N ASN A 308 -11.49 14.33 -9.59
CA ASN A 308 -12.25 13.25 -8.99
C ASN A 308 -12.92 12.35 -10.04
N SER A 309 -13.35 12.88 -11.19
CA SER A 309 -13.99 12.09 -12.26
C SER A 309 -13.05 11.11 -12.97
N ARG A 310 -11.72 11.30 -12.85
CA ARG A 310 -10.71 10.41 -13.45
C ARG A 310 -10.52 9.11 -12.69
N PHE A 311 -11.05 9.00 -11.47
CA PHE A 311 -10.90 7.82 -10.63
C PHE A 311 -12.22 7.07 -10.51
N THR A 312 -12.28 5.88 -11.09
CA THR A 312 -13.17 4.82 -10.61
C THR A 312 -12.39 4.00 -9.60
N CYS A 313 -12.98 3.73 -8.44
CA CYS A 313 -12.35 2.93 -7.39
C CYS A 313 -13.27 1.79 -6.99
N ARG A 314 -12.74 0.77 -6.32
CA ARG A 314 -13.53 -0.30 -5.69
C ARG A 314 -13.30 -0.18 -4.19
N ASP A 315 -14.39 -0.20 -3.43
CA ASP A 315 -14.38 -0.10 -1.95
C ASP A 315 -13.70 -1.31 -1.28
#